data_AF-A0A8E0ITS6-F1
#
_entry.id   AF-A0A8E0ITS6-F1
#
_cell.length_a   1.000
_cell.length_b   1.000
_cell.length_c   1.000
_cell.angle_alpha   90.00
_cell.angle_beta   90.00
_cell.angle_gamma   90.00
#
_symmetry.space_group_name_H-M   'P 1'
#
loop_
_entity.id
_entity.type
_entity.pdbx_description
1 polymer ?
#
loop_
_entity_poly.entity_id
_entity_poly.type
_entity_poly.pdbx_seq_one_letter_code
_entity_poly.pdbx_strand_id
1 'polypeptide(L)'
;MRQRWLKNYPLILSFLLPGLLVGLYFAIRGTFPFGSSSVLTVDLGQQYIDFFAYLRQTLLGHPGQLFYAFNKALGGDMYGVFAYYLLSPFNWLVVLFPADMLDVAAFLITVLKISTIGFTMGWYAKRHAIHGMMIPAFGLAYALSGWLLANSFNLMWLDAAMLL
;
A
#
# COMPACT_ATOMS: atom_id res chain seq x y z
N MET A 1 -28.88 17.09 6.49
CA MET A 1 -27.60 17.78 6.19
C MET A 1 -26.43 16.85 5.82
N ARG A 2 -26.30 15.65 6.39
CA ARG A 2 -25.13 14.75 6.19
C ARG A 2 -24.90 14.24 4.75
N GLN A 3 -25.95 14.04 3.96
CA GLN A 3 -25.83 13.53 2.57
C GLN A 3 -25.33 14.56 1.54
N ARG A 4 -25.31 15.86 1.88
CA ARG A 4 -24.96 16.94 0.93
C ARG A 4 -23.44 16.99 0.65
N TRP A 5 -22.61 16.66 1.64
CA TRP A 5 -21.14 16.69 1.50
C TRP A 5 -20.62 15.57 0.60
N LEU A 6 -21.16 14.35 0.74
CA LEU A 6 -20.75 13.19 -0.04
C LEU A 6 -21.00 13.35 -1.55
N LYS A 7 -22.10 14.03 -1.91
CA LYS A 7 -22.39 14.38 -3.30
C LYS A 7 -21.44 15.44 -3.89
N ASN A 8 -20.86 16.28 -3.04
CA ASN A 8 -19.98 17.37 -3.46
C ASN A 8 -18.50 16.95 -3.55
N TYR A 9 -18.11 15.86 -2.87
CA TYR A 9 -16.72 15.38 -2.86
C TYR A 9 -16.59 13.88 -3.17
N PRO A 10 -17.06 13.42 -4.35
CA PRO A 10 -17.05 12.00 -4.71
C PRO A 10 -15.65 11.38 -4.75
N LEU A 11 -14.61 12.16 -5.04
CA LEU A 11 -13.21 11.66 -5.05
C LEU A 11 -12.69 11.35 -3.64
N ILE A 12 -13.11 12.11 -2.64
CA ILE A 12 -12.74 11.83 -1.23
C ILE A 12 -13.34 10.48 -0.83
N LEU A 13 -14.57 10.20 -1.25
CA LEU A 13 -15.18 8.89 -1.04
C LEU A 13 -14.46 7.77 -1.78
N SER A 14 -14.02 8.01 -3.03
CA SER A 14 -13.21 7.04 -3.78
C SER A 14 -11.92 6.67 -3.07
N PHE A 15 -11.32 7.60 -2.30
CA PHE A 15 -10.16 7.32 -1.47
C PHE A 15 -10.52 6.61 -0.16
N LEU A 16 -11.48 7.17 0.59
CA LEU A 16 -11.78 6.73 1.95
C LEU A 16 -12.48 5.38 2.00
N LEU A 17 -13.43 5.10 1.10
CA LEU A 17 -14.25 3.88 1.19
C LEU A 17 -13.41 2.59 1.08
N PRO A 18 -12.53 2.42 0.07
CA PRO A 18 -11.71 1.22 -0.04
C PRO A 18 -10.77 1.06 1.16
N GLY A 19 -10.11 2.15 1.58
CA GLY A 19 -9.20 2.14 2.72
C GLY A 19 -9.88 1.76 4.03
N LEU A 20 -11.05 2.36 4.31
CA LEU A 20 -11.83 2.05 5.51
C LEU A 20 -12.34 0.61 5.50
N LEU A 21 -12.77 0.08 4.36
CA LEU A 21 -13.26 -1.30 4.27
C LEU A 21 -12.14 -2.31 4.49
N VAL A 22 -10.96 -2.10 3.89
CA VAL A 22 -9.80 -2.97 4.11
C VAL A 22 -9.25 -2.83 5.53
N GLY A 23 -9.17 -1.61 6.06
CA GLY A 23 -8.77 -1.38 7.44
C GLY A 23 -9.72 -2.05 8.44
N LEU A 24 -11.03 -1.93 8.22
CA LEU A 24 -12.05 -2.59 9.04
C LEU A 24 -11.96 -4.12 8.93
N TYR A 25 -11.73 -4.65 7.72
CA TYR A 25 -11.52 -6.08 7.52
C TYR A 25 -10.34 -6.58 8.36
N PHE A 26 -9.19 -5.92 8.30
CA PHE A 26 -8.03 -6.29 9.12
C PHE A 26 -8.30 -6.15 10.62
N ALA A 27 -9.04 -5.11 11.04
CA ALA A 27 -9.43 -4.97 12.44
C ALA A 27 -10.34 -6.13 12.91
N ILE A 28 -11.34 -6.52 12.11
CA ILE A 28 -12.21 -7.67 12.41
C ILE A 28 -11.42 -8.99 12.45
N ARG A 29 -10.40 -9.12 11.59
CA ARG A 29 -9.50 -10.29 11.57
C ARG A 29 -8.47 -10.28 12.71
N GLY A 30 -8.45 -9.24 13.55
CA GLY A 30 -7.49 -9.13 14.65
C GLY A 30 -6.05 -9.02 14.15
N THR A 31 -5.84 -8.37 13.01
CA THR A 31 -4.51 -8.12 12.45
C THR A 31 -3.85 -6.96 13.20
N PHE A 32 -2.57 -7.10 13.54
CA PHE A 32 -1.76 -6.08 14.20
C PHE A 32 -1.83 -4.76 13.39
N PRO A 33 -2.11 -3.62 14.04
CA PRO A 33 -2.07 -3.38 15.49
C PRO A 33 -3.37 -3.71 16.27
N PHE A 34 -4.44 -4.19 15.62
CA PHE A 34 -5.75 -4.42 16.27
C PHE A 34 -5.88 -5.76 16.98
N GLY A 35 -4.94 -6.68 16.77
CA GLY A 35 -4.90 -7.99 17.43
C GLY A 35 -3.55 -8.67 17.22
N SER A 36 -3.51 -9.99 17.43
CA SER A 36 -2.27 -10.78 17.43
C SER A 36 -1.91 -11.43 16.09
N SER A 37 -2.79 -11.33 15.08
CA SER A 37 -2.51 -11.87 13.73
C SER A 37 -1.67 -10.86 12.94
N SER A 38 -0.91 -11.29 11.94
CA SER A 38 -0.07 -10.38 11.14
C SER A 38 -0.57 -10.21 9.71
N VAL A 39 -0.33 -9.03 9.12
CA VAL A 39 -0.53 -8.78 7.68
C VAL A 39 0.59 -9.43 6.85
N LEU A 40 1.69 -9.79 7.51
CA LEU A 40 2.89 -10.37 6.91
C LEU A 40 2.66 -11.85 6.56
N THR A 41 1.92 -12.09 5.48
CA THR A 41 1.66 -13.43 4.95
C THR A 41 2.21 -13.58 3.54
N VAL A 42 2.58 -14.81 3.15
CA VAL A 42 3.14 -15.12 1.82
C VAL A 42 4.35 -14.22 1.54
N ASP A 43 4.45 -13.61 0.36
CA ASP A 43 5.60 -12.81 -0.07
C ASP A 43 5.83 -11.60 0.84
N LEU A 44 4.75 -11.01 1.36
CA LEU A 44 4.85 -9.84 2.24
C LEU A 44 5.63 -10.16 3.52
N GLY A 45 5.43 -11.34 4.08
CA GLY A 45 6.13 -11.80 5.28
C GLY A 45 7.44 -12.52 5.02
N GLN A 46 7.59 -13.16 3.86
CA GLN A 46 8.78 -13.95 3.53
C GLN A 46 9.90 -13.12 2.88
N GLN A 47 9.57 -12.01 2.23
CA GLN A 47 10.52 -11.26 1.42
C GLN A 47 10.44 -9.74 1.64
N TYR A 48 9.24 -9.15 1.56
CA TYR A 48 9.11 -7.70 1.63
C TYR A 48 9.50 -7.12 2.98
N ILE A 49 9.28 -7.86 4.08
CA ILE A 49 9.66 -7.39 5.41
C ILE A 49 11.17 -7.14 5.53
N ASP A 50 11.98 -8.04 4.98
CA ASP A 50 13.44 -7.91 4.94
C ASP A 50 13.85 -6.75 4.04
N PHE A 51 13.16 -6.58 2.90
CA PHE A 51 13.37 -5.44 2.02
C PHE A 51 13.05 -4.11 2.71
N PHE A 52 11.97 -4.05 3.49
CA PHE A 52 11.60 -2.84 4.25
C PHE A 52 12.57 -2.55 5.39
N ALA A 53 13.04 -3.58 6.09
CA ALA A 53 14.11 -3.43 7.08
C ALA A 53 15.40 -2.90 6.42
N TYR A 54 15.75 -3.43 5.25
CA TYR A 54 16.91 -3.00 4.49
C TYR A 54 16.79 -1.57 3.97
N LEU A 55 15.64 -1.21 3.39
CA LEU A 55 15.33 0.16 2.96
C LEU A 55 15.46 1.13 4.14
N ARG A 56 14.89 0.78 5.29
CA ARG A 56 14.94 1.59 6.50
C ARG A 56 16.39 1.83 6.96
N GLN A 57 17.21 0.79 7.02
CA GLN A 57 18.64 0.91 7.37
C GLN A 57 19.41 1.79 6.37
N THR A 58 19.13 1.58 5.08
CA THR A 58 19.76 2.35 3.99
C THR A 58 19.47 3.84 4.15
N LEU A 59 18.20 4.19 4.38
CA LEU A 59 17.74 5.58 4.52
C LEU A 59 18.21 6.25 5.82
N LEU A 60 18.35 5.50 6.92
CA LEU A 60 18.66 6.06 8.24
C LEU A 60 20.16 6.17 8.57
N GLY A 61 21.03 5.43 7.89
CA GLY A 61 22.45 5.46 8.28
C GLY A 61 23.43 4.74 7.38
N HIS A 62 22.96 4.05 6.33
CA HIS A 62 23.83 3.21 5.48
C HIS A 62 23.57 3.43 3.99
N PRO A 63 23.77 4.64 3.43
CA PRO A 63 23.44 4.93 2.03
C PRO A 63 24.16 4.04 1.02
N GLY A 64 25.35 3.51 1.35
CA GLY A 64 26.07 2.55 0.50
C GLY A 64 25.33 1.24 0.24
N GLN A 65 24.37 0.89 1.11
CA GLN A 65 23.49 -0.28 0.94
C GLN A 65 22.59 -0.17 -0.30
N LEU A 66 22.39 1.04 -0.85
CA LEU A 66 21.64 1.26 -2.09
C LEU A 66 22.20 0.46 -3.27
N PHE A 67 23.52 0.26 -3.30
CA PHE A 67 24.21 -0.33 -4.44
C PHE A 67 24.61 -1.79 -4.24
N TYR A 68 24.97 -2.16 -3.01
CA TYR A 68 25.45 -3.49 -2.69
C TYR A 68 25.05 -3.90 -1.27
N ALA A 69 24.60 -5.14 -1.13
CA ALA A 69 24.26 -5.76 0.14
C ALA A 69 25.28 -6.84 0.47
N PHE A 70 26.06 -6.67 1.53
CA PHE A 70 26.94 -7.73 2.06
C PHE A 70 26.16 -8.84 2.77
N ASN A 71 24.98 -8.51 3.31
CA ASN A 71 24.08 -9.42 4.01
C ASN A 71 23.11 -10.16 3.08
N LYS A 72 23.28 -10.05 1.75
CA LYS A 72 22.50 -10.79 0.75
C LYS A 72 23.23 -12.09 0.37
N ALA A 73 23.01 -13.17 1.12
CA ALA A 73 23.66 -14.48 0.90
C ALA A 73 25.20 -14.38 0.77
N LEU A 74 25.76 -14.44 -0.45
CA LEU A 74 27.20 -14.27 -0.72
C LEU A 74 27.62 -12.82 -0.98
N GLY A 75 26.71 -11.88 -0.76
CA GLY A 75 26.81 -10.49 -1.19
C GLY A 75 26.31 -10.30 -2.62
N GLY A 76 25.74 -9.13 -2.92
CA GLY A 76 25.30 -8.83 -4.28
C GLY A 76 24.78 -7.43 -4.51
N ASP A 77 24.58 -7.11 -5.79
CA ASP A 77 23.95 -5.88 -6.26
C ASP A 77 22.54 -5.69 -5.64
N MET A 78 22.17 -4.42 -5.45
CA MET A 78 20.87 -4.02 -4.92
C MET A 78 20.06 -3.12 -5.88
N TYR A 79 20.63 -2.64 -6.99
CA TYR A 79 19.93 -1.72 -7.89
C TYR A 79 18.62 -2.30 -8.41
N GLY A 80 18.64 -3.56 -8.86
CA GLY A 80 17.44 -4.24 -9.36
C GLY A 80 16.37 -4.39 -8.28
N VAL A 81 16.78 -4.70 -7.04
CA VAL A 81 15.86 -4.84 -5.90
C VAL A 81 15.24 -3.49 -5.55
N PHE A 82 16.03 -2.42 -5.53
CA PHE A 82 15.50 -1.08 -5.27
C PHE A 82 14.49 -0.66 -6.32
N ALA A 83 14.90 -0.73 -7.59
CA ALA A 83 14.07 -0.31 -8.72
C ALA A 83 12.74 -1.06 -8.79
N TYR A 84 12.75 -2.36 -8.51
CA TYR A 84 11.58 -3.21 -8.67
C TYR A 84 10.67 -3.25 -7.44
N TYR A 85 11.23 -3.22 -6.22
CA TYR A 85 10.45 -3.42 -4.98
C TYR A 85 10.36 -2.18 -4.07
N LEU A 86 11.40 -1.35 -4.01
CA LEU A 86 11.56 -0.40 -2.89
C LEU A 86 11.30 1.05 -3.22
N LEU A 87 11.44 1.48 -4.48
CA LEU A 87 11.34 2.89 -4.86
C LEU A 87 9.91 3.49 -4.83
N SER A 88 8.88 2.70 -4.48
CA SER A 88 7.56 3.26 -4.24
C SER A 88 7.62 4.30 -3.10
N PRO A 89 7.07 5.52 -3.28
CA PRO A 89 7.11 6.57 -2.25
C PRO A 89 6.37 6.17 -0.97
N PHE A 90 5.39 5.27 -1.06
CA PHE A 90 4.71 4.72 0.10
C PHE A 90 5.67 3.92 1.00
N ASN A 91 6.65 3.23 0.43
CA ASN A 91 7.58 2.42 1.20
C ASN A 91 8.47 3.27 2.11
N TRP A 92 8.62 4.57 1.86
CA TRP A 92 9.42 5.44 2.72
C TRP A 92 8.78 5.67 4.09
N LEU A 93 7.47 5.38 4.22
CA LEU A 93 6.77 5.39 5.50
C LEU A 93 7.40 4.42 6.52
N VAL A 94 8.15 3.40 6.08
CA VAL A 94 8.86 2.48 6.99
C VAL A 94 9.84 3.20 7.93
N VAL A 95 10.35 4.37 7.54
CA VAL A 95 11.27 5.16 8.37
C VAL A 95 10.57 5.77 9.59
N LEU A 96 9.24 5.96 9.51
CA LEU A 96 8.44 6.51 10.61
C LEU A 96 8.20 5.52 11.74
N PHE A 97 8.52 4.23 11.53
CA PHE A 97 8.31 3.16 12.48
C PHE A 97 9.64 2.61 12.99
N PRO A 98 9.70 2.12 14.24
CA PRO A 98 10.85 1.34 14.71
C PRO A 98 10.91 -0.02 13.97
N ALA A 99 12.08 -0.67 13.99
CA ALA A 99 12.34 -1.87 13.20
C ALA A 99 11.47 -3.07 13.60
N ASP A 100 11.01 -3.11 14.85
CA ASP A 100 10.11 -4.11 15.42
C ASP A 100 8.62 -3.86 15.11
N MET A 101 8.28 -2.72 14.48
CA MET A 101 6.92 -2.35 14.08
C MET A 101 6.76 -2.19 12.56
N LEU A 102 7.62 -2.86 11.78
CA LEU A 102 7.54 -2.82 10.32
C LEU A 102 6.28 -3.49 9.76
N ASP A 103 5.64 -4.35 10.53
CA ASP A 103 4.32 -4.92 10.22
C ASP A 103 3.22 -3.85 10.20
N VAL A 104 3.23 -2.89 11.15
CA VAL A 104 2.32 -1.73 11.17
C VAL A 104 2.60 -0.83 9.97
N ALA A 105 3.88 -0.62 9.64
CA ALA A 105 4.26 0.13 8.45
C ALA A 105 3.69 -0.54 7.19
N ALA A 106 3.87 -1.86 7.04
CA ALA A 106 3.34 -2.63 5.93
C ALA A 106 1.81 -2.56 5.86
N PHE A 107 1.11 -2.71 6.98
CA PHE A 107 -0.34 -2.53 7.07
C PHE A 107 -0.78 -1.15 6.56
N LEU A 108 -0.16 -0.09 7.08
CA LEU A 108 -0.50 1.29 6.71
C LEU A 108 -0.22 1.55 5.23
N ILE A 109 0.91 1.07 4.72
CA ILE A 109 1.27 1.14 3.30
C ILE A 109 0.21 0.45 2.45
N THR A 110 -0.20 -0.78 2.79
CA THR A 110 -1.24 -1.50 2.05
C THR A 110 -2.56 -0.71 2.00
N VAL A 111 -3.03 -0.21 3.15
CA VAL A 111 -4.29 0.56 3.23
C VAL A 111 -4.20 1.85 2.41
N LEU A 112 -3.10 2.59 2.52
CA LEU A 112 -2.90 3.83 1.77
C LEU A 112 -2.80 3.58 0.26
N LYS A 113 -2.11 2.51 -0.15
CA LYS A 113 -2.00 2.12 -1.55
C LYS A 113 -3.38 1.79 -2.12
N ILE A 114 -4.17 0.96 -1.45
CA ILE A 114 -5.55 0.62 -1.88
C ILE A 114 -6.47 1.86 -1.91
N SER A 115 -6.34 2.75 -0.93
CA SER A 115 -7.08 4.03 -0.90
C SER A 115 -6.73 4.89 -2.12
N THR A 116 -5.45 4.96 -2.46
CA THR A 116 -4.95 5.73 -3.61
C THR A 116 -5.43 5.12 -4.93
N ILE A 117 -5.45 3.79 -5.04
CA ILE A 117 -6.01 3.10 -6.21
C ILE A 117 -7.49 3.46 -6.41
N GLY A 118 -8.28 3.49 -5.34
CA GLY A 118 -9.67 3.90 -5.41
C GLY A 118 -9.81 5.35 -5.87
N PHE A 119 -8.96 6.24 -5.35
CA PHE A 119 -8.91 7.64 -5.77
C PHE A 119 -8.55 7.80 -7.24
N THR A 120 -7.51 7.12 -7.75
CA THR A 120 -7.07 7.27 -9.14
C THR A 120 -8.12 6.75 -10.11
N MET A 121 -8.80 5.64 -9.79
CA MET A 121 -9.94 5.17 -10.59
C MET A 121 -11.13 6.12 -10.53
N GLY A 122 -11.43 6.67 -9.35
CA GLY A 122 -12.46 7.70 -9.20
C GLY A 122 -12.14 8.94 -10.04
N TRP A 123 -10.87 9.36 -10.06
CA TRP A 123 -10.39 10.48 -10.85
C TRP A 123 -10.50 10.19 -12.36
N TYR A 124 -10.09 8.99 -12.79
CA TYR A 124 -10.26 8.52 -14.16
C TYR A 124 -11.74 8.51 -14.57
N ALA A 125 -12.63 7.89 -13.79
CA ALA A 125 -14.07 7.87 -14.06
C ALA A 125 -14.64 9.30 -14.20
N LYS A 126 -14.25 10.22 -13.31
CA LYS A 126 -14.66 11.63 -13.36
C LYS A 126 -14.19 12.32 -14.65
N ARG A 127 -12.99 12.01 -15.14
CA ARG A 127 -12.46 12.54 -16.42
C ARG A 127 -13.24 12.01 -17.63
N HIS A 128 -13.81 10.82 -17.54
CA HIS A 128 -14.62 10.17 -18.58
C HIS A 128 -16.13 10.35 -18.37
N ALA A 129 -16.55 11.54 -17.93
CA ALA A 129 -17.97 11.95 -17.83
C ALA A 129 -18.83 11.09 -16.88
N ILE A 130 -18.23 10.38 -15.91
CA ILE A 130 -18.98 9.79 -14.80
C ILE A 130 -19.17 10.85 -13.71
N HIS A 131 -20.38 10.94 -13.17
CA HIS A 131 -20.77 11.98 -12.24
C HIS A 131 -21.37 11.44 -10.94
N GLY A 132 -21.33 12.27 -9.90
CA GLY A 132 -21.97 11.97 -8.62
C GLY A 132 -21.44 10.70 -7.95
N MET A 133 -22.35 9.90 -7.41
CA MET A 133 -22.02 8.72 -6.59
C MET A 133 -21.51 7.51 -7.39
N MET A 134 -21.59 7.55 -8.72
CA MET A 134 -21.00 6.51 -9.55
C MET A 134 -19.47 6.55 -9.50
N ILE A 135 -18.87 7.73 -9.31
CA ILE A 135 -17.41 7.91 -9.18
C ILE A 135 -16.82 7.04 -8.05
N PRO A 136 -17.28 7.13 -6.79
CA PRO A 136 -16.79 6.24 -5.73
C PRO A 136 -17.19 4.78 -5.92
N ALA A 137 -18.29 4.48 -6.63
CA ALA A 137 -18.63 3.10 -6.95
C ALA A 137 -17.59 2.44 -7.87
N PHE A 138 -17.15 3.14 -8.92
CA PHE A 138 -16.04 2.68 -9.78
C PHE A 138 -14.73 2.59 -9.02
N GLY A 139 -14.41 3.60 -8.21
CA GLY A 139 -13.23 3.58 -7.35
C GLY A 139 -13.17 2.36 -6.44
N LEU A 140 -14.30 2.05 -5.79
CA LEU A 140 -14.43 0.90 -4.90
C LEU A 140 -14.34 -0.43 -5.65
N ALA A 141 -15.07 -0.57 -6.76
CA ALA A 141 -15.08 -1.80 -7.56
C ALA A 141 -13.70 -2.13 -8.12
N TYR A 142 -12.95 -1.11 -8.56
CA TYR A 142 -11.58 -1.30 -9.03
C TYR A 142 -10.64 -1.66 -7.88
N ALA A 143 -10.60 -0.85 -6.82
CA ALA A 143 -9.68 -1.01 -5.68
C ALA A 143 -9.86 -2.34 -4.92
N LEU A 144 -11.07 -2.90 -4.92
CA LEU A 144 -11.38 -4.18 -4.28
C LEU A 144 -11.65 -5.30 -5.31
N SER A 145 -11.18 -5.14 -6.54
CA SER A 145 -11.27 -6.19 -7.56
C SER A 145 -10.51 -7.45 -7.13
N GLY A 146 -10.94 -8.61 -7.64
CA GLY A 146 -10.32 -9.90 -7.28
C GLY A 146 -8.82 -9.95 -7.58
N TRP A 147 -8.38 -9.30 -8.66
CA TRP A 147 -6.95 -9.21 -8.99
C TRP A 147 -6.16 -8.42 -7.94
N LEU A 148 -6.67 -7.27 -7.48
CA LEU A 148 -6.00 -6.47 -6.46
C LEU A 148 -5.95 -7.16 -5.11
N LEU A 149 -7.04 -7.81 -4.71
CA LEU A 149 -7.07 -8.57 -3.46
C LEU A 149 -6.07 -9.73 -3.49
N ALA A 150 -6.03 -10.48 -4.60
CA ALA A 150 -5.07 -11.58 -4.78
C ALA A 150 -3.61 -11.10 -4.77
N ASN A 151 -3.33 -9.90 -5.31
CA ASN A 151 -1.99 -9.33 -5.38
C ASN A 151 -1.64 -8.38 -4.22
N SER A 152 -2.52 -8.22 -3.23
CA SER A 152 -2.30 -7.29 -2.10
C SER A 152 -1.10 -7.66 -1.23
N PHE A 153 -0.66 -8.93 -1.26
CA PHE A 153 0.55 -9.43 -0.62
C PHE A 153 1.85 -9.07 -1.38
N ASN A 154 1.71 -8.58 -2.62
CA ASN A 154 2.79 -8.14 -3.47
C ASN A 154 2.68 -6.62 -3.70
N LEU A 155 3.20 -5.87 -2.72
CA LEU A 155 2.98 -4.43 -2.59
C LEU A 155 3.41 -3.58 -3.80
N MET A 156 4.36 -4.06 -4.60
CA MET A 156 4.79 -3.38 -5.82
C MET A 156 3.70 -3.36 -6.90
N TRP A 157 2.86 -4.41 -7.00
CA TRP A 157 1.81 -4.48 -8.01
C TRP A 157 0.71 -3.44 -7.77
N LEU A 158 0.54 -3.04 -6.51
CA LEU A 158 -0.39 -1.98 -6.15
C LEU A 158 0.05 -0.62 -6.71
N ASP A 159 1.35 -0.38 -6.90
CA ASP A 159 1.82 0.85 -7.56
C ASP A 159 1.40 0.88 -9.02
N ALA A 160 1.50 -0.26 -9.73
CA ALA A 160 1.03 -0.37 -11.12
C ALA A 160 -0.47 -0.08 -11.22
N ALA A 161 -1.28 -0.62 -10.30
CA ALA A 161 -2.72 -0.38 -10.30
C ALA A 161 -3.11 1.06 -9.93
N MET A 162 -2.29 1.79 -9.19
CA MET A 162 -2.56 3.22 -8.98
C MET A 162 -2.45 4.01 -10.28
N LEU A 163 -1.51 3.61 -11.13
CA LEU A 163 -1.30 4.23 -12.43
C LEU A 163 -2.43 3.90 -13.42
N LEU A 164 -3.19 2.82 -13.14
CA LEU A 164 -4.30 2.27 -13.92
C LEU A 164 -3.92 1.88 -15.35
#